data_AF-A0A2G2LH19-F1
#
_entry.id   AF-A0A2G2LH19-F1
#
_cell.length_a   1.000
_cell.length_b   1.000
_cell.length_c   1.000
_cell.angle_alpha   90.00
_cell.angle_beta   90.00
_cell.angle_gamma   90.00
#
_symmetry.space_group_name_H-M   'P 1'
#
loop_
_entity.id
_entity.type
_entity.pdbx_description
1 polymer ?
#
loop_
_entity_poly.entity_id
_entity_poly.type
_entity_poly.pdbx_seq_one_letter_code
_entity_poly.pdbx_strand_id
1 'polypeptide(L)'
;MVYYYLTIRYTMKTTKYVRIEYDEATQIKLREWAIAQGFDLTIKWSGSKQPVEAFNFHTTIFWTTSLHDYIDETIGYTWPQSAKAVGFELLDNETVAVLKVEGDNLISTRDVMVMYGMKDDWPSFLPHVSVSYAKDHPTDVTLPNFPLVYDKLIISDAK
;
A
#
# COMPACT_ATOMS: atom_id res chain seq x y z
N MET A 1 -46.21 17.53 9.33
CA MET A 1 -44.90 18.13 9.64
C MET A 1 -43.92 16.97 9.83
N VAL A 2 -43.07 16.70 8.84
CA VAL A 2 -42.14 15.57 8.85
C VAL A 2 -40.80 16.08 9.36
N TYR A 3 -40.38 15.61 10.53
CA TYR A 3 -39.06 15.91 11.07
C TYR A 3 -38.04 14.99 10.38
N TYR A 4 -37.21 15.56 9.51
CA TYR A 4 -35.99 14.89 9.07
C TYR A 4 -34.99 14.95 10.23
N TYR A 5 -34.75 13.82 10.87
CA TYR A 5 -33.59 13.66 11.74
C TYR A 5 -32.36 13.68 10.84
N LEU A 6 -31.64 14.82 10.81
CA LEU A 6 -30.24 14.83 10.41
C LEU A 6 -29.50 14.02 11.48
N THR A 7 -29.25 12.75 11.22
CA THR A 7 -28.27 12.00 11.98
C THR A 7 -26.91 12.62 11.65
N ILE A 8 -26.48 13.60 12.45
CA ILE A 8 -25.10 14.07 12.45
C ILE A 8 -24.28 12.85 12.87
N ARG A 9 -23.75 12.12 11.90
CA ARG A 9 -22.71 11.12 12.18
C ARG A 9 -21.53 11.93 12.67
N TYR A 10 -21.34 11.96 13.98
CA TYR A 10 -20.13 12.47 14.58
C TYR A 10 -19.02 11.52 14.15
N THR A 11 -18.33 11.86 13.05
CA THR A 11 -17.12 11.15 12.64
C THR A 11 -16.07 11.50 13.68
N MET A 12 -15.73 10.55 14.55
CA MET A 12 -14.53 10.73 15.37
C MET A 12 -13.35 10.84 14.43
N LYS A 13 -12.59 11.93 14.51
CA LYS A 13 -11.39 12.08 13.71
C LYS A 13 -10.39 10.99 14.10
N THR A 14 -9.87 10.28 13.12
CA THR A 14 -8.89 9.21 13.31
C THR A 14 -7.67 9.44 12.43
N THR A 15 -6.56 8.78 12.76
CA THR A 15 -5.43 8.62 11.84
C THR A 15 -5.82 7.67 10.72
N LYS A 16 -5.24 7.87 9.54
CA LYS A 16 -5.60 7.19 8.31
C LYS A 16 -4.43 6.44 7.72
N TYR A 17 -4.74 5.29 7.15
CA TYR A 17 -3.84 4.50 6.34
C TYR A 17 -4.34 4.56 4.90
N VAL A 18 -3.55 5.18 4.03
CA VAL A 18 -3.86 5.35 2.61
C VAL A 18 -2.89 4.49 1.80
N ARG A 19 -3.42 3.65 0.92
CA ARG A 19 -2.61 2.77 0.05
C ARG A 19 -3.23 2.65 -1.33
N ILE A 20 -2.41 2.43 -2.34
CA ILE A 20 -2.88 1.90 -3.63
C ILE A 20 -2.78 0.37 -3.61
N GLU A 21 -3.73 -0.29 -4.25
CA GLU A 21 -3.73 -1.74 -4.39
C GLU A 21 -3.55 -2.11 -5.87
N TYR A 22 -2.62 -3.03 -6.13
CA TYR A 22 -2.37 -3.51 -7.49
C TYR A 22 -3.53 -4.38 -7.98
N ASP A 23 -3.81 -4.31 -9.27
CA ASP A 23 -4.87 -5.08 -9.91
C ASP A 23 -4.61 -6.58 -9.82
N GLU A 24 -5.66 -7.39 -10.04
CA GLU A 24 -5.57 -8.84 -9.87
C GLU A 24 -4.47 -9.48 -10.74
N ALA A 25 -4.30 -9.00 -11.98
CA ALA A 25 -3.27 -9.49 -12.88
C ALA A 25 -1.86 -9.21 -12.35
N THR A 26 -1.64 -8.03 -11.77
CA THR A 26 -0.38 -7.64 -11.16
C THR A 26 -0.14 -8.37 -9.85
N GLN A 27 -1.17 -8.60 -9.02
CA GLN A 27 -1.08 -9.43 -7.81
C GLN A 27 -0.58 -10.84 -8.15
N ILE A 28 -1.12 -11.45 -9.21
CA ILE A 28 -0.71 -12.78 -9.69
C ILE A 28 0.76 -12.76 -10.13
N LYS A 29 1.14 -11.82 -11.01
CA LYS A 29 2.52 -11.72 -11.52
C LYS A 29 3.54 -11.45 -10.42
N LEU A 30 3.23 -10.56 -9.48
CA LEU A 30 4.09 -10.28 -8.32
C LEU A 30 4.24 -11.51 -7.43
N ARG A 31 3.16 -12.27 -7.20
CA ARG A 31 3.21 -13.51 -6.43
C ARG A 31 4.09 -14.56 -7.10
N GLU A 32 3.87 -14.81 -8.39
CA GLU A 32 4.66 -15.75 -9.19
C GLU A 32 6.13 -15.35 -9.18
N TRP A 33 6.43 -14.08 -9.43
CA TRP A 33 7.78 -13.53 -9.36
C TRP A 33 8.39 -13.73 -7.97
N ALA A 34 7.69 -13.37 -6.89
CA ALA A 34 8.22 -13.44 -5.54
C ALA A 34 8.56 -14.89 -5.14
N ILE A 35 7.67 -15.84 -5.47
CA ILE A 35 7.92 -17.27 -5.25
C ILE A 35 9.12 -17.74 -6.07
N ALA A 36 9.23 -17.33 -7.34
CA ALA A 36 10.35 -17.70 -8.20
C ALA A 36 11.70 -17.12 -7.71
N GLN A 37 11.70 -15.97 -7.05
CA GLN A 37 12.89 -15.41 -6.39
C GLN A 37 13.17 -16.05 -5.02
N GLY A 38 12.26 -16.87 -4.48
CA GLY A 38 12.43 -17.55 -3.20
C GLY A 38 11.93 -16.79 -1.96
N PHE A 39 11.05 -15.79 -2.13
CA PHE A 39 10.41 -15.12 -1.00
C PHE A 39 9.31 -15.99 -0.35
N ASP A 40 9.22 -15.94 0.98
CA ASP A 40 8.15 -16.57 1.75
C ASP A 40 6.98 -15.60 2.01
N LEU A 41 5.88 -15.82 1.29
CA LEU A 41 4.66 -15.01 1.39
C LEU A 41 3.72 -15.48 2.52
N THR A 42 4.07 -16.53 3.25
CA THR A 42 3.19 -17.13 4.28
C THR A 42 3.16 -16.36 5.59
N ILE A 43 3.94 -15.28 5.72
CA ILE A 43 4.03 -14.48 6.94
C ILE A 43 3.37 -13.11 6.71
N LYS A 44 2.48 -12.72 7.64
CA LYS A 44 1.90 -11.38 7.71
C LYS A 44 2.88 -10.41 8.34
N TRP A 45 2.64 -9.11 8.15
CA TRP A 45 3.37 -8.05 8.88
C TRP A 45 3.32 -8.24 10.41
N SER A 46 2.26 -8.83 10.95
CA SER A 46 2.11 -9.14 12.38
C SER A 46 2.92 -10.36 12.84
N GLY A 47 3.64 -11.04 11.94
CA GLY A 47 4.37 -12.28 12.19
C GLY A 47 3.50 -13.55 12.20
N SER A 48 2.18 -13.42 12.11
CA SER A 48 1.26 -14.57 12.02
C SER A 48 1.26 -15.20 10.62
N LYS A 49 0.89 -16.49 10.53
CA LYS A 49 0.83 -17.21 9.26
C LYS A 49 -0.40 -16.84 8.42
N GLN A 50 -0.26 -16.96 7.11
CA GLN A 50 -1.30 -16.82 6.11
C GLN A 50 -1.07 -17.74 4.90
N PRO A 51 -2.12 -18.03 4.12
CA PRO A 51 -1.97 -18.58 2.78
C PRO A 51 -1.20 -17.61 1.87
N VAL A 52 -0.45 -18.15 0.92
CA VAL A 52 0.34 -17.38 -0.07
C VAL A 52 -0.57 -16.46 -0.91
N GLU A 53 -1.76 -16.93 -1.22
CA GLU A 53 -2.77 -16.21 -2.00
C GLU A 53 -3.36 -15.02 -1.22
N ALA A 54 -3.28 -15.04 0.10
CA ALA A 54 -3.74 -13.95 0.96
C ALA A 54 -2.73 -12.82 1.09
N PHE A 55 -1.48 -13.00 0.62
CA PHE A 55 -0.52 -11.92 0.55
C PHE A 55 -0.98 -10.89 -0.48
N ASN A 56 -1.21 -9.66 -0.02
CA ASN A 56 -1.72 -8.55 -0.82
C ASN A 56 -0.61 -7.52 -1.03
N PHE A 57 -0.18 -7.38 -2.27
CA PHE A 57 0.82 -6.39 -2.66
C PHE A 57 0.16 -5.02 -2.78
N HIS A 58 0.75 -4.01 -2.16
CA HIS A 58 0.24 -2.63 -2.18
C HIS A 58 1.38 -1.66 -1.98
N THR A 59 1.16 -0.38 -2.33
CA THR A 59 2.06 0.71 -1.93
C THR A 59 1.33 1.62 -0.97
N THR A 60 1.89 1.76 0.23
CA THR A 60 1.44 2.76 1.20
C THR A 60 1.71 4.15 0.65
N ILE A 61 0.67 4.98 0.58
CA ILE A 61 0.76 6.41 0.21
C ILE A 61 0.86 7.27 1.47
N PHE A 62 0.14 6.93 2.54
CA PHE A 62 0.22 7.60 3.84
C PHE A 62 -0.01 6.63 5.00
N TRP A 63 0.74 6.84 6.07
CA TRP A 63 0.36 6.46 7.42
C TRP A 63 0.27 7.74 8.25
N THR A 64 -0.93 8.29 8.42
CA THR A 64 -1.05 9.66 8.93
C THR A 64 -0.83 9.75 10.44
N THR A 65 -0.18 10.82 10.88
CA THR A 65 -0.12 11.25 12.29
C THR A 65 -1.17 12.31 12.61
N SER A 66 -1.70 12.99 11.59
CA SER A 66 -2.83 13.92 11.70
C SER A 66 -4.18 13.20 11.76
N LEU A 67 -5.15 13.86 12.39
CA LEU A 67 -6.52 13.36 12.58
C LEU A 67 -7.45 13.87 11.47
N HIS A 68 -8.23 13.00 10.85
CA HIS A 68 -9.10 13.32 9.72
C HIS A 68 -10.52 12.77 9.86
N ASP A 69 -11.49 13.51 9.34
CA ASP A 69 -12.92 13.13 9.26
C ASP A 69 -13.21 12.16 8.08
N TYR A 70 -12.18 11.62 7.43
CA TYR A 70 -12.36 10.76 6.26
C TYR A 70 -13.15 9.49 6.61
N ILE A 71 -14.08 9.12 5.74
CA ILE A 71 -14.77 7.83 5.80
C ILE A 71 -13.84 6.79 5.16
N ASP A 72 -13.86 5.57 5.67
CA ASP A 72 -13.22 4.44 5.00
C ASP A 72 -13.78 4.29 3.58
N GLU A 73 -12.92 4.39 2.58
CA GLU A 73 -13.31 4.49 1.18
C GLU A 73 -12.35 3.68 0.30
N THR A 74 -12.92 3.10 -0.76
CA THR A 74 -12.16 2.52 -1.87
C THR A 74 -12.54 3.25 -3.13
N ILE A 75 -11.58 3.96 -3.70
CA ILE A 75 -11.73 4.77 -4.90
C ILE A 75 -11.12 3.99 -6.07
N GLY A 76 -11.94 3.59 -7.02
CA GLY A 76 -11.46 2.99 -8.27
C GLY A 76 -10.97 4.06 -9.23
N TYR A 77 -9.82 3.84 -9.87
CA TYR A 77 -9.36 4.69 -10.95
C TYR A 77 -10.16 4.40 -12.23
N THR A 78 -10.63 5.44 -12.92
CA THR A 78 -11.30 5.30 -14.22
C THR A 78 -10.39 4.69 -15.28
N TRP A 79 -9.09 4.97 -15.19
CA TRP A 79 -8.06 4.38 -16.02
C TRP A 79 -7.01 3.75 -15.11
N PRO A 80 -6.67 2.46 -15.29
CA PRO A 80 -5.61 1.83 -14.51
C PRO A 80 -4.30 2.62 -14.62
N GLN A 81 -3.61 2.73 -13.49
CA GLN A 81 -2.35 3.44 -13.39
C GLN A 81 -1.21 2.44 -13.28
N SER A 82 0.00 2.84 -13.66
CA SER A 82 1.16 1.94 -13.65
C SER A 82 2.32 2.51 -12.86
N ALA A 83 3.05 1.63 -12.19
CA ALA A 83 4.37 1.87 -11.66
C ALA A 83 5.36 0.84 -12.26
N LYS A 84 6.66 1.06 -12.03
CA LYS A 84 7.73 0.12 -12.35
C LYS A 84 8.56 -0.16 -11.10
N ALA A 85 9.05 -1.38 -10.95
CA ALA A 85 10.09 -1.67 -9.97
C ALA A 85 11.42 -1.07 -10.45
N VAL A 86 12.12 -0.36 -9.56
CA VAL A 86 13.39 0.31 -9.89
C VAL A 86 14.54 -0.09 -8.96
N GLY A 87 14.24 -0.85 -7.92
CA GLY A 87 15.23 -1.33 -6.98
C GLY A 87 14.65 -2.32 -5.99
N PHE A 88 15.55 -2.95 -5.25
CA PHE A 88 15.23 -3.84 -4.15
C PHE A 88 16.01 -3.35 -2.93
N GLU A 89 15.35 -3.24 -1.79
CA GLU A 89 15.95 -2.79 -0.54
C GLU A 89 15.35 -3.58 0.63
N LEU A 90 16.05 -3.55 1.77
CA LEU A 90 15.52 -4.05 3.03
C LEU A 90 15.23 -2.84 3.94
N LEU A 91 14.01 -2.74 4.43
CA LEU A 91 13.58 -1.70 5.38
C LEU A 91 13.48 -2.27 6.80
N ASP A 92 13.17 -1.40 7.76
CA ASP A 92 13.00 -1.74 9.18
C ASP A 92 14.17 -2.54 9.78
N ASN A 93 15.36 -1.94 9.77
CA ASN A 93 16.61 -2.57 10.22
C ASN A 93 16.90 -3.89 9.49
N GLU A 94 16.73 -3.88 8.16
CA GLU A 94 17.00 -5.00 7.26
C GLU A 94 16.07 -6.22 7.45
N THR A 95 14.85 -6.02 7.96
CA THR A 95 13.92 -7.12 8.25
C THR A 95 12.76 -7.24 7.26
N VAL A 96 12.46 -6.20 6.49
CA VAL A 96 11.35 -6.20 5.53
C VAL A 96 11.88 -6.04 4.13
N ALA A 97 11.73 -7.08 3.31
CA ALA A 97 12.10 -7.06 1.91
C ALA A 97 11.09 -6.25 1.09
N VAL A 98 11.57 -5.26 0.35
CA VAL A 98 10.72 -4.38 -0.46
C VAL A 98 11.24 -4.19 -1.89
N LEU A 99 10.29 -4.03 -2.82
CA LEU A 99 10.56 -3.45 -4.13
C LEU A 99 10.34 -1.95 -4.05
N LYS A 100 11.34 -1.16 -4.45
CA LYS A 100 11.16 0.26 -4.73
C LYS A 100 10.43 0.43 -6.04
N VAL A 101 9.43 1.32 -6.04
CA VAL A 101 8.58 1.55 -7.20
C VAL A 101 8.53 3.01 -7.57
N GLU A 102 8.49 3.29 -8.87
CA GLU A 102 8.31 4.64 -9.41
C GLU A 102 7.07 4.67 -10.30
N GLY A 103 6.30 5.76 -10.18
CA GLY A 103 5.19 6.08 -11.07
C GLY A 103 4.65 7.46 -10.76
N ASP A 104 4.44 8.28 -11.80
CA ASP A 104 4.07 9.69 -11.65
C ASP A 104 2.81 9.88 -10.79
N ASN A 105 1.85 8.95 -10.92
CA ASN A 105 0.59 9.01 -10.18
C ASN A 105 0.70 8.64 -8.69
N LEU A 106 1.78 7.98 -8.26
CA LEU A 106 2.01 7.75 -6.83
C LEU A 106 2.36 9.07 -6.13
N ILE A 107 3.21 9.88 -6.76
CA ILE A 107 3.62 11.19 -6.25
C ILE A 107 2.44 12.16 -6.28
N SER A 108 1.72 12.25 -7.39
CA SER A 108 0.56 13.15 -7.49
C SER A 108 -0.54 12.80 -6.51
N THR A 109 -0.82 11.51 -6.28
CA THR A 109 -1.79 11.07 -5.27
C THR A 109 -1.37 11.50 -3.88
N ARG A 110 -0.08 11.37 -3.55
CA ARG A 110 0.45 11.84 -2.27
C ARG A 110 0.33 13.36 -2.13
N ASP A 111 0.70 14.12 -3.15
CA ASP A 111 0.65 15.59 -3.13
C ASP A 111 -0.77 16.10 -2.89
N VAL A 112 -1.78 15.47 -3.51
CA VAL A 112 -3.19 15.77 -3.26
C VAL A 112 -3.55 15.60 -1.79
N MET A 113 -3.11 14.51 -1.16
CA MET A 113 -3.38 14.26 0.26
C MET A 113 -2.65 15.25 1.19
N VAL A 114 -1.42 15.66 0.83
CA VAL A 114 -0.71 16.75 1.54
C VAL A 114 -1.49 18.06 1.46
N MET A 115 -2.05 18.40 0.29
CA MET A 115 -2.89 19.60 0.13
C MET A 115 -4.14 19.57 1.02
N TYR A 116 -4.68 18.39 1.31
CA TYR A 116 -5.77 18.20 2.27
C TYR A 116 -5.31 18.15 3.75
N GLY A 117 -4.04 18.44 4.01
CA GLY A 117 -3.48 18.58 5.36
C GLY A 117 -3.08 17.27 6.01
N MET A 118 -2.95 16.17 5.26
CA MET A 118 -2.38 14.93 5.78
C MET A 118 -0.89 15.10 6.12
N LYS A 119 -0.50 14.63 7.30
CA LYS A 119 0.89 14.56 7.77
C LYS A 119 1.26 13.11 7.96
N ASP A 120 2.41 12.72 7.43
CA ASP A 120 2.94 11.37 7.54
C ASP A 120 3.75 11.21 8.83
N ASP A 121 3.88 9.98 9.31
CA ASP A 121 4.86 9.62 10.34
C ASP A 121 6.28 9.59 9.76
N TRP A 122 6.40 9.34 8.45
CA TRP A 122 7.67 9.22 7.75
C TRP A 122 8.19 10.56 7.20
N PRO A 123 9.47 10.91 7.44
CA PRO A 123 10.04 12.20 7.02
C PRO A 123 10.22 12.34 5.50
N SER A 124 10.34 11.23 4.79
CA SER A 124 10.48 11.20 3.33
C SER A 124 9.64 10.08 2.74
N PHE A 125 8.89 10.38 1.68
CA PHE A 125 8.14 9.37 0.97
C PHE A 125 9.04 8.49 0.12
N LEU A 126 9.02 7.19 0.41
CA LEU A 126 9.73 6.18 -0.37
C LEU A 126 8.69 5.19 -0.89
N PRO A 127 8.15 5.37 -2.11
CA PRO A 127 7.17 4.45 -2.67
C PRO A 127 7.78 3.05 -2.83
N HIS A 128 7.18 2.08 -2.16
CA HIS A 128 7.65 0.70 -2.16
C HIS A 128 6.50 -0.30 -2.04
N VAL A 129 6.81 -1.58 -2.27
CA VAL A 129 5.92 -2.73 -2.12
C VAL A 129 6.65 -3.75 -1.26
N SER A 130 6.08 -4.11 -0.11
CA SER A 130 6.60 -5.24 0.67
C SER A 130 6.40 -6.53 -0.12
N VAL A 131 7.46 -7.32 -0.25
CA VAL A 131 7.43 -8.60 -0.97
C VAL A 131 7.57 -9.82 -0.07
N SER A 132 7.93 -9.62 1.19
CA SER A 132 7.93 -10.64 2.24
C SER A 132 7.98 -9.97 3.61
N TYR A 133 7.36 -10.61 4.61
CA TYR A 133 7.55 -10.30 6.03
C TYR A 133 8.24 -11.44 6.79
N ALA A 134 8.66 -12.49 6.09
CA ALA A 134 9.50 -13.52 6.68
C ALA A 134 10.90 -12.96 6.97
N LYS A 135 11.51 -13.40 8.07
CA LYS A 135 12.84 -12.94 8.49
C LYS A 135 13.93 -13.33 7.50
N ASP A 136 13.80 -14.50 6.90
CA ASP A 136 14.72 -14.97 5.88
C ASP A 136 14.24 -14.51 4.51
N HIS A 137 15.16 -13.98 3.71
CA HIS A 137 14.89 -13.53 2.35
C HIS A 137 16.06 -13.86 1.43
N PRO A 138 15.82 -14.05 0.11
CA PRO A 138 16.87 -14.19 -0.88
C PRO A 138 17.76 -12.93 -0.91
N THR A 139 19.04 -13.12 -1.27
CA THR A 139 20.03 -12.05 -1.39
C THR A 139 20.34 -11.66 -2.83
N ASP A 140 20.09 -12.54 -3.79
CA ASP A 140 20.25 -12.30 -5.23
C ASP A 140 18.88 -12.27 -5.89
N VAL A 141 18.34 -11.06 -6.08
CA VAL A 141 16.97 -10.84 -6.52
C VAL A 141 16.98 -10.02 -7.81
N THR A 142 16.37 -10.59 -8.85
CA THR A 142 16.11 -9.90 -10.11
C THR A 142 14.81 -9.11 -10.02
N LEU A 143 14.82 -7.85 -10.49
CA LEU A 143 13.62 -7.02 -10.49
C LEU A 143 12.56 -7.59 -11.46
N PRO A 144 11.26 -7.45 -11.14
CA PRO A 144 10.22 -7.82 -12.08
C PRO A 144 10.30 -6.94 -13.33
N ASN A 145 10.15 -7.54 -14.51
CA ASN A 145 10.26 -6.86 -15.80
C ASN A 145 8.90 -6.52 -16.44
N PHE A 146 7.84 -6.52 -15.64
CA PHE A 146 6.48 -6.21 -16.06
C PHE A 146 5.98 -4.93 -15.34
N PRO A 147 5.03 -4.20 -15.93
CA PRO A 147 4.42 -3.04 -15.28
C PRO A 147 3.61 -3.46 -14.06
N LEU A 148 3.70 -2.68 -12.98
CA LEU A 148 2.90 -2.85 -11.77
C LEU A 148 1.64 -2.01 -11.88
N VAL A 149 0.54 -2.62 -12.32
CA VAL A 149 -0.71 -1.91 -12.59
C VAL A 149 -1.58 -1.90 -11.33
N TYR A 150 -2.11 -0.73 -10.97
CA TYR A 150 -3.01 -0.53 -9.85
C TYR A 150 -4.26 0.20 -10.29
N ASP A 151 -5.39 -0.18 -9.68
CA ASP A 151 -6.72 0.28 -10.07
C ASP A 151 -7.51 0.86 -8.89
N LYS A 152 -6.97 0.80 -7.67
CA LYS A 152 -7.65 1.26 -6.45
C LYS A 152 -6.75 2.11 -5.57
N LEU A 153 -7.35 3.14 -4.97
CA LEU A 153 -6.86 3.85 -3.79
C LEU A 153 -7.77 3.50 -2.62
N ILE A 154 -7.19 3.04 -1.52
CA ILE A 154 -7.92 2.63 -0.31
C ILE A 154 -7.51 3.58 0.82
N ILE A 155 -8.51 4.15 1.48
CA ILE A 155 -8.38 4.96 2.68
C ILE A 155 -9.09 4.20 3.79
N SER A 156 -8.38 3.87 4.86
CA SER A 156 -8.96 3.25 6.05
C SER A 156 -8.44 3.88 7.33
N ASP A 157 -9.08 3.64 8.46
CA ASP A 157 -8.47 3.91 9.76
C ASP A 157 -7.10 3.21 9.89
N ALA A 158 -6.10 3.93 10.40
CA ALA A 158 -4.83 3.33 10.80
C ALA A 158 -5.05 2.52 12.10
N LYS A 159 -4.58 1.28 12.13
CA LYS A 159 -4.79 0.33 13.24
C LYS A 159 -3.47 -0.17 13.79
#